data_AF-A0A3M0ZVV2-F1
#
_entry.id   AF-A0A3M0ZVV2-F1
#
_cell.length_a   1.000
_cell.length_b   1.000
_cell.length_c   1.000
_cell.angle_alpha   90.00
_cell.angle_beta   90.00
_cell.angle_gamma   90.00
#
_symmetry.space_group_name_H-M   'P 1'
#
loop_
_entity.id
_entity.type
_entity.pdbx_description
1 polymer ?
#
loop_
_entity_poly.entity_id
_entity_poly.type
_entity_poly.pdbx_seq_one_letter_code
_entity_poly.pdbx_strand_id
1 'polypeptide(L)'
;MRQAVLASLLLIVAMMAVGTARAQALGAGECRIPEAERERLLALDIEAFDRTASGGWRPWFEAGCLADTAALIEAYMAAHPDHAGNDRELHFHAAQVHAFRGDYAAARAHLRHASYPEDRRDPSRPDAWNVYMRATDAFLARDRDALAGIYRQMGGEDEGEAAAEPHSLFGPPPRRRKRMPYLDVVRGLLACFDRPYGEAYDAACRAQ
;
A
#
# COMPACT_ATOMS: atom_id res chain seq x y z
N MET A 1 -10.58 -2.63 -81.50
CA MET A 1 -11.20 -3.39 -80.39
C MET A 1 -10.12 -4.25 -79.73
N ARG A 2 -10.06 -4.30 -78.38
CA ARG A 2 -9.16 -5.17 -77.56
C ARG A 2 -7.63 -4.88 -77.74
N GLN A 3 -6.93 -4.53 -76.65
CA GLN A 3 -6.07 -5.40 -75.80
C GLN A 3 -4.82 -5.96 -76.53
N ALA A 4 -3.60 -5.97 -75.99
CA ALA A 4 -2.98 -5.36 -74.78
C ALA A 4 -1.42 -5.34 -75.00
N VAL A 5 -0.44 -5.39 -74.08
CA VAL A 5 -0.35 -5.60 -72.61
C VAL A 5 1.05 -5.16 -72.08
N LEU A 6 1.14 -4.54 -70.87
CA LEU A 6 2.38 -4.31 -70.06
C LEU A 6 3.56 -3.51 -70.70
N ALA A 7 4.64 -3.13 -70.00
CA ALA A 7 4.84 -2.45 -68.69
C ALA A 7 6.34 -2.13 -68.48
N SER A 8 6.70 -1.12 -67.65
CA SER A 8 7.81 -1.12 -66.66
C SER A 8 8.36 0.28 -66.28
N LEU A 9 8.59 0.49 -64.97
CA LEU A 9 9.74 1.14 -64.28
C LEU A 9 10.30 2.50 -64.82
N LEU A 10 10.67 3.53 -64.02
CA LEU A 10 10.79 3.81 -62.58
C LEU A 10 10.51 5.34 -62.38
N LEU A 11 9.71 5.81 -61.43
CA LEU A 11 10.02 6.05 -60.00
C LEU A 11 10.99 7.23 -59.75
N ILE A 12 10.44 8.36 -59.28
CA ILE A 12 11.16 9.39 -58.50
C ILE A 12 10.39 9.61 -57.19
N VAL A 13 11.13 9.69 -56.08
CA VAL A 13 10.64 9.62 -54.70
C VAL A 13 9.96 10.92 -54.27
N ALA A 14 8.74 10.83 -53.73
CA ALA A 14 8.13 11.92 -52.98
C ALA A 14 8.81 12.04 -51.60
N MET A 15 9.48 13.16 -51.35
CA MET A 15 10.30 13.39 -50.16
C MET A 15 9.44 13.73 -48.92
N MET A 16 8.72 12.74 -48.39
CA MET A 16 8.00 12.90 -47.12
C MET A 16 9.01 13.03 -45.97
N ALA A 17 9.19 14.26 -45.50
CA ALA A 17 9.95 14.56 -44.30
C ALA A 17 9.19 14.01 -43.08
N VAL A 18 9.48 12.75 -42.72
CA VAL A 18 9.04 12.16 -41.45
C VAL A 18 9.75 12.88 -40.32
N GLY A 19 9.13 13.95 -39.82
CA GLY A 19 9.56 14.64 -38.61
C GLY A 19 9.44 13.68 -37.44
N THR A 20 10.54 12.99 -37.10
CA THR A 20 10.60 12.10 -35.95
C THR A 20 10.49 12.95 -34.68
N ALA A 21 9.25 13.12 -34.21
CA ALA A 21 8.96 13.64 -32.89
C ALA A 21 9.55 12.69 -31.85
N ARG A 22 10.84 12.88 -31.54
CA ARG A 22 11.43 12.37 -30.31
C ARG A 22 10.74 13.10 -29.17
N ALA A 23 9.61 12.53 -28.73
CA ALA A 23 9.21 12.62 -27.35
C ALA A 23 10.40 12.13 -26.53
N GLN A 24 11.20 13.08 -26.04
CA GLN A 24 12.16 12.80 -24.99
C GLN A 24 11.30 12.47 -23.78
N ALA A 25 11.10 11.17 -23.55
CA ALA A 25 10.77 10.70 -22.22
C ALA A 25 11.92 11.20 -21.34
N LEU A 26 11.68 12.29 -20.62
CA LEU A 26 12.56 12.74 -19.56
C LEU A 26 12.72 11.53 -18.65
N GLY A 27 13.95 11.01 -18.58
CA GLY A 27 14.21 9.80 -17.83
C GLY A 27 13.80 10.05 -16.39
N ALA A 28 12.73 9.39 -15.95
CA ALA A 28 12.63 8.96 -14.58
C ALA A 28 13.84 8.03 -14.39
N GLY A 29 14.96 8.60 -13.94
CA GLY A 29 16.14 7.83 -13.60
C GLY A 29 15.70 6.80 -12.60
N GLU A 30 16.02 5.52 -12.86
CA GLU A 30 15.56 4.41 -12.03
C GLU A 30 15.86 4.74 -10.57
N CYS A 31 14.80 4.88 -9.77
CA CYS A 31 14.90 5.33 -8.38
C CYS A 31 15.54 4.21 -7.57
N ARG A 32 16.86 4.26 -7.49
CA ARG A 32 17.74 3.17 -7.10
C ARG A 32 18.58 3.57 -5.90
N ILE A 33 18.67 2.68 -4.91
CA ILE A 33 19.52 2.89 -3.73
C ILE A 33 20.97 2.54 -4.11
N PRO A 34 21.96 3.45 -3.95
CA PRO A 34 23.35 3.15 -4.26
C PRO A 34 23.88 2.01 -3.38
N GLU A 35 24.67 1.08 -3.92
CA GLU A 35 25.05 -0.13 -3.17
C GLU A 35 25.79 0.16 -1.86
N ALA A 36 26.69 1.13 -1.81
CA ALA A 36 27.37 1.53 -0.58
C ALA A 36 26.41 2.12 0.49
N GLU A 37 25.28 2.69 0.07
CA GLU A 37 24.21 3.13 0.99
C GLU A 37 23.31 1.96 1.38
N ARG A 38 23.04 1.02 0.46
CA ARG A 38 22.34 -0.24 0.75
C ARG A 38 23.11 -1.08 1.78
N GLU A 39 24.43 -1.22 1.62
CA GLU A 39 25.33 -1.83 2.61
C GLU A 39 25.25 -1.12 3.97
N ARG A 40 25.32 0.22 3.98
CA ARG A 40 25.21 1.03 5.21
C ARG A 40 23.86 0.85 5.91
N LEU A 41 22.76 0.76 5.15
CA LEU A 41 21.41 0.56 5.67
C LEU A 41 21.20 -0.86 6.20
N LEU A 42 21.76 -1.88 5.53
CA LEU A 42 21.75 -3.27 6.00
C LEU A 42 22.59 -3.48 7.28
N ALA A 43 23.56 -2.61 7.54
CA ALA A 43 24.39 -2.64 8.75
C ALA A 43 23.78 -1.88 9.96
N LEU A 44 22.58 -1.33 9.85
CA LEU A 44 21.86 -0.70 10.97
C LEU A 44 21.26 -1.74 11.91
N ASP A 45 20.91 -1.31 13.14
CA ASP A 45 19.98 -2.04 14.00
C ASP A 45 18.51 -1.76 13.62
N ILE A 46 17.57 -2.53 14.19
CA ILE A 46 16.15 -2.46 13.84
C ILE A 46 15.52 -1.10 14.23
N GLU A 47 16.04 -0.42 15.24
CA GLU A 47 15.54 0.88 15.68
C GLU A 47 15.92 1.98 14.67
N ALA A 48 17.18 1.98 14.23
CA ALA A 48 17.69 2.90 13.20
C ALA A 48 17.17 2.56 11.79
N PHE A 49 16.93 1.28 11.49
CA PHE A 49 16.44 0.82 10.19
C PHE A 49 14.93 0.99 10.02
N ASP A 50 14.13 0.57 11.01
CA ASP A 50 12.67 0.47 10.87
C ASP A 50 11.86 1.30 11.86
N ARG A 51 12.34 1.56 13.08
CA ARG A 51 11.52 2.29 14.09
C ARG A 51 11.71 3.81 14.03
N THR A 52 12.79 4.30 13.43
CA THR A 52 13.09 5.73 13.27
C THR A 52 12.28 6.37 12.13
N ALA A 53 11.38 7.31 12.48
CA ALA A 53 10.38 7.88 11.56
C ALA A 53 10.93 8.63 10.33
N SER A 54 12.16 9.14 10.38
CA SER A 54 12.87 9.81 9.26
C SER A 54 14.19 9.11 8.89
N GLY A 55 14.39 7.89 9.38
CA GLY A 55 15.62 7.12 9.23
C GLY A 55 15.46 5.87 8.35
N GLY A 56 16.54 5.11 8.25
CA GLY A 56 16.57 3.81 7.58
C GLY A 56 16.03 3.86 6.14
N TRP A 57 15.02 3.05 5.86
CA TRP A 57 14.44 2.90 4.53
C TRP A 57 13.47 4.04 4.12
N ARG A 58 12.96 4.84 5.06
CA ARG A 58 11.86 5.80 4.79
C ARG A 58 12.19 6.90 3.77
N PRO A 59 13.37 7.55 3.78
CA PRO A 59 13.71 8.56 2.76
C PRO A 59 13.68 8.01 1.33
N TRP A 60 13.95 6.70 1.16
CA TRP A 60 13.92 6.03 -0.15
C TRP A 60 12.48 5.71 -0.59
N PHE A 61 11.60 5.37 0.36
CA PHE A 61 10.16 5.29 0.10
C PHE A 61 9.59 6.66 -0.32
N GLU A 62 9.90 7.72 0.43
CA GLU A 62 9.44 9.10 0.19
C GLU A 62 9.96 9.67 -1.13
N ALA A 63 11.17 9.30 -1.56
CA ALA A 63 11.72 9.61 -2.87
C ALA A 63 11.05 8.85 -4.04
N GLY A 64 10.15 7.91 -3.75
CA GLY A 64 9.47 7.09 -4.75
C GLY A 64 10.25 5.84 -5.18
N CYS A 65 11.34 5.47 -4.50
CA CYS A 65 12.15 4.29 -4.80
C CYS A 65 11.50 3.00 -4.27
N LEU A 66 10.20 2.82 -4.49
CA LEU A 66 9.36 1.77 -3.88
C LEU A 66 9.87 0.35 -4.19
N ALA A 67 10.46 0.14 -5.37
CA ALA A 67 10.99 -1.16 -5.78
C ALA A 67 12.23 -1.55 -4.96
N ASP A 68 13.25 -0.69 -4.93
CA ASP A 68 14.46 -0.89 -4.15
C ASP A 68 14.20 -0.86 -2.64
N THR A 69 13.25 -0.04 -2.18
CA THR A 69 12.86 0.02 -0.76
C THR A 69 12.27 -1.31 -0.28
N ALA A 70 11.39 -1.94 -1.07
CA ALA A 70 10.88 -3.28 -0.75
C ALA A 70 12.03 -4.31 -0.71
N ALA A 71 12.91 -4.30 -1.72
CA ALA A 71 14.06 -5.22 -1.79
C ALA A 71 15.09 -4.98 -0.66
N LEU A 72 15.24 -3.74 -0.17
CA LEU A 72 16.05 -3.39 0.99
C LEU A 72 15.45 -3.96 2.27
N ILE A 73 14.15 -3.81 2.50
CA ILE A 73 13.45 -4.34 3.68
C ILE A 73 13.53 -5.88 3.69
N GLU A 74 13.32 -6.54 2.55
CA GLU A 74 13.46 -7.99 2.42
C GLU A 74 14.90 -8.46 2.64
N ALA A 75 15.89 -7.75 2.09
CA ALA A 75 17.30 -8.04 2.34
C ALA A 75 17.69 -7.84 3.82
N TYR A 76 17.08 -6.87 4.51
CA TYR A 76 17.29 -6.65 5.95
C TYR A 76 16.73 -7.81 6.78
N MET A 77 15.50 -8.27 6.47
CA MET A 77 14.91 -9.47 7.10
C MET A 77 15.76 -10.73 6.88
N ALA A 78 16.36 -10.87 5.69
CA ALA A 78 17.24 -11.99 5.37
C ALA A 78 18.63 -11.90 6.04
N ALA A 79 19.15 -10.69 6.25
CA ALA A 79 20.44 -10.46 6.92
C ALA A 79 20.35 -10.60 8.46
N HIS A 80 19.19 -10.29 9.05
CA HIS A 80 18.97 -10.27 10.50
C HIS A 80 17.84 -11.25 10.93
N PRO A 81 17.94 -12.57 10.66
CA PRO A 81 16.82 -13.50 10.83
C PRO A 81 16.29 -13.62 12.26
N ASP A 82 17.17 -13.50 13.27
CA ASP A 82 16.84 -13.64 14.70
C ASP A 82 16.11 -12.43 15.29
N HIS A 83 16.11 -11.29 14.59
CA HIS A 83 15.57 -10.02 15.10
C HIS A 83 14.57 -9.36 14.14
N ALA A 84 14.79 -9.47 12.83
CA ALA A 84 14.00 -8.85 11.78
C ALA A 84 13.14 -9.86 11.00
N GLY A 85 13.67 -11.06 10.73
CA GLY A 85 13.00 -12.10 9.92
C GLY A 85 11.71 -12.70 10.51
N ASN A 86 11.29 -12.25 11.70
CA ASN A 86 10.01 -12.58 12.33
C ASN A 86 9.30 -11.34 12.93
N ASP A 87 9.78 -10.11 12.65
CA ASP A 87 9.19 -8.87 13.15
C ASP A 87 7.91 -8.53 12.37
N ARG A 88 6.79 -8.39 13.10
CA ARG A 88 5.47 -8.16 12.52
C ARG A 88 5.28 -6.75 11.95
N GLU A 89 5.93 -5.76 12.53
CA GLU A 89 5.86 -4.38 12.07
C GLU A 89 6.72 -4.21 10.83
N LEU A 90 7.90 -4.83 10.77
CA LEU A 90 8.75 -4.84 9.59
C LEU A 90 8.09 -5.59 8.41
N HIS A 91 7.46 -6.74 8.66
CA HIS A 91 6.62 -7.38 7.65
C HIS A 91 5.44 -6.48 7.23
N PHE A 92 4.80 -5.75 8.15
CA PHE A 92 3.74 -4.79 7.79
C PHE A 92 4.26 -3.61 6.97
N HIS A 93 5.46 -3.11 7.23
CA HIS A 93 6.13 -2.09 6.42
C HIS A 93 6.46 -2.63 5.02
N ALA A 94 7.02 -3.84 4.89
CA ALA A 94 7.21 -4.51 3.61
C ALA A 94 5.88 -4.65 2.83
N ALA A 95 4.81 -5.02 3.53
CA ALA A 95 3.48 -5.14 2.95
C ALA A 95 2.95 -3.80 2.41
N GLN A 96 3.12 -2.70 3.16
CA GLN A 96 2.77 -1.35 2.69
C GLN A 96 3.59 -0.96 1.46
N VAL A 97 4.92 -1.08 1.48
CA VAL A 97 5.77 -0.66 0.34
C VAL A 97 5.41 -1.43 -0.94
N HIS A 98 5.16 -2.75 -0.83
CA HIS A 98 4.66 -3.56 -1.95
C HIS A 98 3.27 -3.12 -2.42
N ALA A 99 2.35 -2.78 -1.51
CA ALA A 99 1.03 -2.28 -1.87
C ALA A 99 1.09 -0.90 -2.56
N PHE A 100 1.94 0.02 -2.09
CA PHE A 100 2.16 1.33 -2.73
C PHE A 100 2.67 1.22 -4.18
N ARG A 101 3.48 0.20 -4.50
CA ARG A 101 3.94 -0.08 -5.88
C ARG A 101 2.99 -0.98 -6.69
N GLY A 102 1.84 -1.37 -6.15
CA GLY A 102 0.86 -2.22 -6.83
C GLY A 102 1.15 -3.73 -6.80
N ASP A 103 2.20 -4.20 -6.11
CA ASP A 103 2.44 -5.64 -5.92
C ASP A 103 1.58 -6.18 -4.78
N TYR A 104 0.30 -6.35 -5.06
CA TYR A 104 -0.67 -6.87 -4.09
C TYR A 104 -0.42 -8.35 -3.76
N ALA A 105 0.35 -9.08 -4.56
CA ALA A 105 0.67 -10.49 -4.29
C ALA A 105 1.75 -10.60 -3.21
N ALA A 106 2.85 -9.85 -3.34
CA ALA A 106 3.89 -9.75 -2.32
C ALA A 106 3.35 -9.06 -1.05
N ALA A 107 2.58 -7.98 -1.18
CA ALA A 107 1.99 -7.28 -0.04
C ALA A 107 1.15 -8.22 0.85
N ARG A 108 0.23 -8.98 0.25
CA ARG A 108 -0.59 -9.96 0.95
C ARG A 108 0.20 -11.14 1.49
N ALA A 109 1.38 -11.46 0.93
CA ALA A 109 2.28 -12.43 1.53
C ALA A 109 2.81 -11.92 2.88
N HIS A 110 3.34 -10.70 2.90
CA HIS A 110 3.86 -10.07 4.12
C HIS A 110 2.78 -9.81 5.19
N LEU A 111 1.54 -9.46 4.81
CA LEU A 111 0.42 -9.32 5.77
C LEU A 111 0.13 -10.60 6.59
N ARG A 112 0.35 -11.79 6.01
CA ARG A 112 0.19 -13.07 6.74
C ARG A 112 1.24 -13.24 7.83
N HIS A 113 2.48 -12.78 7.58
CA HIS A 113 3.55 -12.80 8.59
C HIS A 113 3.38 -11.69 9.64
N ALA A 114 2.87 -10.52 9.23
CA ALA A 114 2.54 -9.41 10.13
C ALA A 114 1.41 -9.75 11.12
N SER A 115 0.56 -10.72 10.81
CA SER A 115 -0.57 -11.11 11.67
C SER A 115 -0.12 -11.90 12.91
N TYR A 116 -0.90 -11.80 14.00
CA TYR A 116 -0.80 -12.72 15.13
C TYR A 116 -1.59 -14.01 14.85
N PRO A 117 -1.14 -15.18 15.34
CA PRO A 117 -1.96 -16.39 15.38
C PRO A 117 -3.32 -16.16 16.05
N GLU A 118 -4.38 -16.73 15.45
CA GLU A 118 -5.77 -16.54 15.91
C GLU A 118 -6.12 -17.38 17.15
N ASP A 119 -5.30 -18.39 17.48
CA ASP A 119 -5.47 -19.32 18.60
C ASP A 119 -5.37 -18.69 20.01
N ARG A 120 -4.99 -17.41 20.11
CA ARG A 120 -4.60 -16.78 21.39
C ARG A 120 -5.68 -15.98 22.11
N ARG A 121 -6.89 -15.80 21.56
CA ARG A 121 -7.77 -14.67 21.97
C ARG A 121 -9.27 -14.97 22.08
N ASP A 122 -9.92 -14.19 22.94
CA ASP A 122 -11.37 -14.08 23.13
C ASP A 122 -12.06 -13.57 21.85
N PRO A 123 -12.97 -14.36 21.22
CA PRO A 123 -13.69 -13.94 20.01
C PRO A 123 -14.55 -12.68 20.19
N SER A 124 -14.94 -12.32 21.41
CA SER A 124 -15.71 -11.09 21.70
C SER A 124 -14.85 -9.82 21.72
N ARG A 125 -13.51 -9.97 21.69
CA ARG A 125 -12.54 -8.86 21.69
C ARG A 125 -11.46 -9.09 20.61
N PRO A 126 -11.84 -8.98 19.32
CA PRO A 126 -10.89 -9.15 18.24
C PRO A 126 -9.77 -8.11 18.33
N ASP A 127 -8.54 -8.58 18.14
CA ASP A 127 -7.34 -7.74 18.21
C ASP A 127 -7.31 -6.73 17.07
N ALA A 128 -7.24 -5.44 17.39
CA ALA A 128 -7.36 -4.35 16.42
C ALA A 128 -6.27 -4.38 15.33
N TRP A 129 -5.08 -4.91 15.65
CA TRP A 129 -4.02 -5.12 14.66
C TRP A 129 -4.41 -6.23 13.67
N ASN A 130 -4.80 -7.43 14.13
CA ASN A 130 -5.29 -8.49 13.25
C ASN A 130 -6.53 -8.07 12.43
N VAL A 131 -7.45 -7.28 13.01
CA VAL A 131 -8.61 -6.73 12.29
C VAL A 131 -8.14 -5.81 11.16
N TYR A 132 -7.16 -4.93 11.42
CA TYR A 132 -6.58 -4.04 10.43
C TYR A 132 -5.76 -4.78 9.35
N MET A 133 -5.04 -5.85 9.71
CA MET A 133 -4.37 -6.72 8.72
C MET A 133 -5.38 -7.36 7.78
N ARG A 134 -6.52 -7.89 8.28
CA ARG A 134 -7.59 -8.44 7.43
C ARG A 134 -8.26 -7.38 6.57
N ALA A 135 -8.48 -6.16 7.08
CA ALA A 135 -9.05 -5.06 6.29
C ALA A 135 -8.12 -4.68 5.12
N THR A 136 -6.81 -4.59 5.39
CA THR A 136 -5.80 -4.32 4.36
C THR A 136 -5.73 -5.47 3.35
N ASP A 137 -5.74 -6.72 3.80
CA ASP A 137 -5.76 -7.89 2.91
C ASP A 137 -7.00 -7.92 2.00
N ALA A 138 -8.19 -7.62 2.53
CA ALA A 138 -9.43 -7.54 1.77
C ALA A 138 -9.39 -6.46 0.67
N PHE A 139 -8.87 -5.26 0.98
CA PHE A 139 -8.67 -4.21 -0.02
C PHE A 139 -7.73 -4.67 -1.15
N LEU A 140 -6.58 -5.26 -0.80
CA LEU A 140 -5.58 -5.74 -1.76
C LEU A 140 -6.09 -6.97 -2.54
N ALA A 141 -6.97 -7.77 -1.94
CA ALA A 141 -7.68 -8.88 -2.58
C ALA A 141 -8.77 -8.42 -3.57
N ARG A 142 -9.12 -7.13 -3.58
CA ARG A 142 -10.28 -6.56 -4.28
C ARG A 142 -11.62 -7.10 -3.76
N ASP A 143 -11.69 -7.49 -2.49
CA ASP A 143 -12.91 -7.93 -1.81
C ASP A 143 -13.56 -6.77 -1.04
N ARG A 144 -14.56 -6.14 -1.66
CA ARG A 144 -15.29 -5.00 -1.08
C ARG A 144 -16.22 -5.41 0.05
N ASP A 145 -16.79 -6.61 -0.01
CA ASP A 145 -17.82 -7.07 0.92
C ASP A 145 -17.19 -7.57 2.22
N ALA A 146 -16.02 -8.23 2.14
CA ALA A 146 -15.20 -8.50 3.32
C ALA A 146 -14.71 -7.21 3.99
N LEU A 147 -14.22 -6.23 3.21
CA LEU A 147 -13.78 -4.94 3.75
C LEU A 147 -14.93 -4.19 4.45
N ALA A 148 -16.11 -4.13 3.84
CA ALA A 148 -17.30 -3.53 4.44
C ALA A 148 -17.78 -4.31 5.67
N GLY A 149 -17.72 -5.64 5.67
CA GLY A 149 -17.98 -6.49 6.84
C GLY A 149 -17.04 -6.19 8.00
N ILE A 150 -15.75 -5.99 7.73
CA ILE A 150 -14.74 -5.64 8.74
C ILE A 150 -14.96 -4.22 9.26
N TYR A 151 -15.24 -3.24 8.40
CA TYR A 151 -15.56 -1.86 8.81
C TYR A 151 -16.74 -1.83 9.80
N ARG A 152 -17.78 -2.62 9.56
CA ARG A 152 -18.89 -2.81 10.52
C ARG A 152 -18.46 -3.49 11.81
N GLN A 153 -17.64 -4.54 11.75
CA GLN A 153 -17.08 -5.21 12.94
C GLN A 153 -16.31 -4.23 13.85
N MET A 154 -15.66 -3.21 13.28
CA MET A 154 -14.93 -2.18 14.02
C MET A 154 -15.81 -1.09 14.64
N GLY A 155 -17.13 -1.08 14.37
CA GLY A 155 -18.05 -0.02 14.78
C GLY A 155 -18.10 1.18 13.81
N GLY A 156 -17.75 0.97 12.53
CA GLY A 156 -17.71 2.05 11.53
C GLY A 156 -19.06 2.70 11.19
N GLU A 157 -20.18 2.04 11.49
CA GLU A 157 -21.53 2.61 11.34
C GLU A 157 -21.91 3.50 12.55
N ASP A 158 -21.34 3.26 13.74
CA ASP A 158 -21.50 4.10 14.94
C ASP A 158 -20.82 5.49 14.78
N GLU A 159 -20.03 5.75 13.73
CA GLU A 159 -19.27 7.01 13.61
C GLU A 159 -20.15 8.25 13.34
N GLY A 160 -21.30 8.06 12.66
CA GLY A 160 -22.30 9.11 12.48
C GLY A 160 -23.14 9.33 13.75
N GLU A 161 -23.42 8.25 14.48
CA GLU A 161 -24.13 8.29 15.74
C GLU A 161 -23.16 8.37 16.93
N ALA A 162 -22.72 9.60 17.21
CA ALA A 162 -22.31 9.99 18.55
C ALA A 162 -23.52 9.91 19.51
N ALA A 163 -23.95 8.68 19.81
CA ALA A 163 -25.26 8.32 20.36
C ALA A 163 -25.68 9.24 21.50
N ALA A 164 -26.61 10.13 21.19
CA ALA A 164 -27.28 10.98 22.16
C ALA A 164 -28.35 10.16 22.88
N GLU A 165 -27.90 9.17 23.66
CA GLU A 165 -28.64 8.56 24.76
C GLU A 165 -29.45 9.65 25.47
N PRO A 166 -30.80 9.55 25.56
CA PRO A 166 -31.65 10.63 26.05
C PRO A 166 -31.17 11.15 27.40
N HIS A 167 -30.50 12.32 27.38
CA HIS A 167 -29.65 12.71 28.50
C HIS A 167 -30.52 13.15 29.68
N SER A 168 -30.74 12.22 30.61
CA SER A 168 -31.22 12.57 31.94
C SER A 168 -30.30 13.64 32.52
N LEU A 169 -30.88 14.75 32.96
CA LEU A 169 -30.17 15.86 33.62
C LEU A 169 -29.49 15.42 34.92
N PHE A 170 -29.79 14.22 35.42
CA PHE A 170 -29.23 13.60 36.61
C PHE A 170 -28.54 12.25 36.32
N GLY A 171 -28.38 11.88 35.06
CA GLY A 171 -27.67 10.67 34.64
C GLY A 171 -26.15 10.89 34.55
N PRO A 172 -25.32 9.84 34.70
CA PRO A 172 -23.91 9.91 34.34
C PRO A 172 -23.77 10.23 32.85
N PRO A 173 -22.74 11.00 32.43
CA PRO A 173 -22.56 11.33 31.02
C PRO A 173 -22.36 10.05 30.18
N PRO A 174 -22.90 10.00 28.95
CA PRO A 174 -22.82 8.80 28.11
C PRO A 174 -21.35 8.44 27.85
N ARG A 175 -20.98 7.19 28.17
CA ARG A 175 -19.64 6.66 27.94
C ARG A 175 -19.41 6.52 26.43
N ARG A 176 -18.83 7.54 25.80
CA ARG A 176 -18.40 7.46 24.40
C ARG A 176 -17.55 6.20 24.21
N ARG A 177 -17.96 5.32 23.29
CA ARG A 177 -17.19 4.13 22.90
C ARG A 177 -15.81 4.60 22.43
N LYS A 178 -14.74 3.97 22.92
CA LYS A 178 -13.39 4.27 22.43
C LYS A 178 -13.29 3.75 21.00
N ARG A 179 -13.12 4.65 20.03
CA ARG A 179 -12.92 4.34 18.60
C ARG A 179 -11.84 3.26 18.44
N MET A 180 -12.08 2.25 17.61
CA MET A 180 -11.08 1.23 17.34
C MET A 180 -9.88 1.86 16.58
N PRO A 181 -8.63 1.49 16.90
CA PRO A 181 -7.47 1.90 16.09
C PRO A 181 -7.65 1.57 14.61
N TYR A 182 -7.04 2.39 13.74
CA TYR A 182 -7.03 2.25 12.27
C TYR A 182 -8.40 2.37 11.58
N LEU A 183 -9.48 2.70 12.30
CA LEU A 183 -10.84 2.79 11.72
C LEU A 183 -10.95 3.89 10.64
N ASP A 184 -10.19 4.99 10.77
CA ASP A 184 -10.05 6.03 9.73
C ASP A 184 -9.39 5.49 8.45
N VAL A 185 -8.41 4.60 8.58
CA VAL A 185 -7.72 3.96 7.45
C VAL A 185 -8.67 3.01 6.74
N VAL A 186 -9.36 2.15 7.50
CA VAL A 186 -10.34 1.19 6.94
C VAL A 186 -11.51 1.92 6.27
N ARG A 187 -11.94 3.07 6.81
CA ARG A 187 -12.90 3.96 6.15
C ARG A 187 -12.38 4.49 4.82
N GLY A 188 -11.14 4.99 4.79
CA GLY A 188 -10.50 5.50 3.56
C GLY A 188 -10.37 4.44 2.47
N LEU A 189 -9.92 3.24 2.83
CA LEU A 189 -9.83 2.09 1.93
C LEU A 189 -11.20 1.68 1.36
N LEU A 190 -12.28 1.81 2.14
CA LEU A 190 -13.65 1.48 1.68
C LEU A 190 -14.28 2.61 0.84
N ALA A 191 -13.99 3.87 1.17
CA ALA A 191 -14.49 5.05 0.46
C ALA A 191 -13.81 5.24 -0.91
N CYS A 192 -12.51 4.99 -0.99
CA CYS A 192 -11.71 5.03 -2.22
C CYS A 192 -11.40 3.63 -2.78
N PHE A 193 -12.33 2.68 -2.62
CA PHE A 193 -12.10 1.27 -2.93
C PHE A 193 -11.51 1.00 -4.31
N ASP A 194 -11.91 1.74 -5.34
CA ASP A 194 -11.46 1.54 -6.73
C ASP A 194 -10.22 2.34 -7.13
N ARG A 195 -9.48 2.87 -6.15
CA ARG A 195 -8.17 3.53 -6.34
C ARG A 195 -6.99 2.58 -6.07
N PRO A 196 -5.78 2.90 -6.56
CA PRO A 196 -4.54 2.29 -6.08
C PRO A 196 -4.40 2.42 -4.56
N TYR A 197 -3.65 1.51 -3.92
CA TYR A 197 -3.51 1.49 -2.46
C TYR A 197 -3.02 2.83 -1.89
N GLY A 198 -2.04 3.49 -2.51
CA GLY A 198 -1.54 4.79 -2.06
C GLY A 198 -2.63 5.85 -1.97
N GLU A 199 -3.35 6.09 -3.08
CA GLU A 199 -4.48 7.02 -3.12
C GLU A 199 -5.56 6.66 -2.08
N ALA A 200 -5.91 5.38 -1.94
CA ALA A 200 -6.95 4.95 -0.99
C ALA A 200 -6.51 5.05 0.48
N TYR A 201 -5.20 4.97 0.73
CA TYR A 201 -4.58 5.13 2.04
C TYR A 201 -4.34 6.60 2.40
N ASP A 202 -4.37 7.53 1.44
CA ASP A 202 -4.12 8.95 1.69
C ASP A 202 -5.20 9.64 2.53
N ALA A 203 -4.79 10.73 3.19
CA ALA A 203 -5.64 11.48 4.11
C ALA A 203 -6.93 12.01 3.46
N ALA A 204 -6.92 12.30 2.15
CA ALA A 204 -8.10 12.72 1.41
C ALA A 204 -9.20 11.64 1.42
N CYS A 205 -8.83 10.37 1.26
CA CYS A 205 -9.78 9.25 1.29
C CYS A 205 -10.27 8.94 2.71
N ARG A 206 -9.39 9.04 3.72
CA ARG A 206 -9.77 8.89 5.14
C ARG A 206 -10.66 10.02 5.68
N ALA A 207 -10.67 11.18 5.02
CA ALA A 207 -11.46 12.36 5.40
C ALA A 207 -12.89 12.36 4.86
N GLN A 208 -13.24 11.40 3.99
CA GLN A 208 -14.62 11.11 3.60
C GLN A 208 -15.41 10.42 4.72
#